data_AF-A0A098LR72-F1
#
_entry.id   AF-A0A098LR72-F1
#
_cell.length_a   1.000
_cell.length_b   1.000
_cell.length_c   1.000
_cell.angle_alpha   90.00
_cell.angle_beta   90.00
_cell.angle_gamma   90.00
#
_symmetry.space_group_name_H-M   'P 1'
#
loop_
_entity.id
_entity.type
_entity.pdbx_description
1 polymer ?
#
loop_
_entity_poly.entity_id
_entity_poly.type
_entity_poly.pdbx_seq_one_letter_code
_entity_poly.pdbx_strand_id
1 'polypeptide(L)' 'MGCLPGNSVELVQVAPFQDPMYLNVNGTHLAIRKETAAHILIEKISNE' A
#
# COMPACT_ATOMS: atom_id res chain seq x y z
N MET A 1 0.17 7.09 12.08
CA MET A 1 0.71 5.72 11.97
C MET A 1 0.16 5.05 10.71
N GLY A 2 0.44 5.65 9.54
CA GLY A 2 -0.15 5.21 8.28
C GLY A 2 0.70 5.69 7.11
N CYS A 3 0.21 5.51 5.88
CA CYS A 3 0.86 5.91 4.63
C CYS A 3 1.13 7.42 4.58
N LEU A 4 2.19 7.86 5.25
CA LEU A 4 2.68 9.23 5.25
C LEU A 4 3.64 9.45 4.07
N PRO A 5 3.74 10.68 3.55
CA PRO A 5 4.70 11.01 2.50
C PRO A 5 6.13 10.63 2.91
N GLY A 6 6.87 10.03 1.97
CA GLY A 6 8.25 9.57 2.18
C GLY A 6 8.38 8.15 2.73
N ASN A 7 7.27 7.48 3.09
CA ASN A 7 7.32 6.06 3.46
C ASN A 7 7.37 5.18 2.20
N SER A 8 8.18 4.13 2.26
CA SER A 8 8.13 3.07 1.25
C SER A 8 6.94 2.16 1.54
N VAL A 9 6.19 1.85 0.49
CA VAL A 9 5.00 1.00 0.54
C VAL A 9 5.19 -0.15 -0.42
N GLU A 10 4.91 -1.35 0.06
CA GLU A 10 5.00 -2.58 -0.72
C GLU A 10 3.64 -3.29 -0.70
N LEU A 11 3.19 -3.76 -1.87
CA LEU A 11 1.98 -4.58 -1.96
C LEU A 11 2.33 -6.02 -1.64
N VAL A 12 1.85 -6.53 -0.50
CA VAL A 12 2.12 -7.90 -0.06
C VAL A 12 1.13 -8.86 -0.70
N GLN A 13 -0.16 -8.54 -0.61
CA GLN A 13 -1.22 -9.41 -1.10
C GLN A 13 -2.47 -8.61 -1.43
N VAL A 14 -3.26 -9.09 -2.38
CA VAL A 14 -4.61 -8.59 -2.64
C VAL A 14 -5.62 -9.63 -2.17
N ALA A 15 -6.70 -9.20 -1.51
CA ALA A 15 -7.75 -10.12 -1.11
C ALA A 15 -8.40 -10.81 -2.33
N PRO A 16 -9.00 -12.00 -2.16
CA PRO A 16 -9.60 -12.76 -3.27
C PRO A 16 -10.64 -11.98 -4.10
N PHE A 17 -11.32 -11.01 -3.48
CA PHE A 17 -12.33 -10.15 -4.13
C PHE A 17 -11.78 -8.78 -4.53
N GLN A 18 -10.46 -8.64 -4.67
CA GLN A 18 -9.77 -7.41 -5.06
C GLN A 18 -9.85 -6.25 -4.04
N ASP A 19 -10.51 -6.47 -2.91
CA ASP A 19 -10.60 -5.54 -1.78
C ASP A 19 -10.75 -6.32 -0.46
N PRO A 20 -10.03 -5.94 0.62
CA PRO A 20 -8.98 -4.92 0.70
C PRO A 20 -7.63 -5.40 0.13
N MET A 21 -6.69 -4.47 -0.02
CA MET A 21 -5.28 -4.74 -0.34
C MET A 21 -4.45 -4.75 0.95
N TYR A 22 -3.50 -5.67 1.03
CA TYR A 22 -2.58 -5.82 2.15
C TYR A 22 -1.22 -5.22 1.77
N LEU A 23 -0.82 -4.20 2.52
CA LEU A 23 0.39 -3.42 2.29
C LEU A 23 1.36 -3.60 3.45
N ASN A 24 2.65 -3.55 3.13
CA ASN A 24 3.73 -3.38 4.09
C ASN A 24 4.25 -1.94 3.98
N VAL A 25 4.22 -1.19 5.08
CA VAL A 25 4.68 0.21 5.17
C VAL A 25 5.77 0.28 6.24
N ASN A 26 7.02 0.48 5.83
CA ASN A 26 8.19 0.49 6.74
C ASN A 26 8.22 -0.70 7.74
N GLY A 27 7.85 -1.91 7.31
CA GLY A 27 7.84 -3.11 8.15
C GLY A 27 6.54 -3.33 8.95
N THR A 28 5.56 -2.43 8.84
CA THR A 28 4.23 -2.60 9.46
C THR A 28 3.21 -3.06 8.43
N HIS A 29 2.42 -4.07 8.78
CA HIS A 29 1.38 -4.61 7.92
C HIS A 29 0.05 -3.87 8.12
N LEU A 30 -0.57 -3.46 7.02
CA LEU A 30 -1.82 -2.71 6.99
C LEU A 30 -2.73 -3.23 5.88
N ALA A 31 -4.01 -3.43 6.18
CA ALA A 31 -5.04 -3.58 5.15
C ALA A 31 -5.64 -2.22 4.79
N ILE A 32 -5.69 -1.88 3.51
CA ILE A 32 -6.35 -0.68 2.99
C ILE A 32 -7.39 -1.06 1.94
N ARG A 33 -8.52 -0.36 1.94
CA ARG A 33 -9.52 -0.52 0.87
C ARG A 33 -9.05 0.15 -0.41
N LYS A 34 -9.44 -0.39 -1.54
CA LYS A 34 -9.12 0.12 -2.88
C LYS A 34 -9.64 1.54 -3.09
N GLU A 35 -10.82 1.85 -2.56
CA GLU A 35 -11.40 3.20 -2.59
C GLU A 35 -10.49 4.23 -1.88
N THR A 36 -9.91 3.87 -0.75
CA THR A 36 -9.00 4.75 0.02
C THR A 36 -7.63 4.82 -0.65
N ALA A 37 -7.11 3.67 -1.10
CA ALA A 37 -5.82 3.61 -1.78
C ALA A 37 -5.79 4.44 -3.07
N ALA A 38 -6.93 4.59 -3.76
CA ALA A 38 -7.04 5.42 -4.95
C ALA A 38 -6.74 6.91 -4.70
N HIS A 39 -6.82 7.38 -3.46
CA HIS A 39 -6.49 8.75 -3.06
C HIS A 39 -5.02 8.92 -2.64
N ILE A 40 -4.24 7.84 -2.58
CA ILE A 40 -2.83 7.88 -2.17
C ILE A 40 -1.96 8.00 -3.41
N LEU A 41 -1.23 9.10 -3.51
CA LEU A 41 -0.23 9.30 -4.55
C LEU A 41 1.04 8.51 -4.20
N ILE A 42 1.54 7.74 -5.17
CA ILE A 42 2.75 6.94 -5.04
C ILE A 42 3.68 7.19 -6.22
N GLU A 43 4.97 7.06 -5.96
CA GLU A 43 6.00 7.02 -6.99
C GLU A 43 6.51 5.59 -7.11
N LYS A 44 6.66 5.09 -8.34
CA LYS A 44 7.24 3.76 -8.56
C LYS A 44 8.73 3.84 -8.27
N ILE A 45 9.18 3.03 -7.32
CA ILE A 45 10.60 2.82 -7.06
C ILE A 45 11.04 1.75 -8.07
N SER A 46 11.56 2.18 -9.21
CA SER A 46 12.16 1.28 -10.20
C SER A 46 13.47 0.74 -9.62
N ASN A 47 13.45 -0.47 -9.07
CA ASN A 47 14.68 -1.22 -8.86
C ASN A 47 15.08 -1.83 -10.21
N GLU A 48 16.20 -1.34 -10.75
CA GLU A 48 16.92 -1.95 -11.87
C GLU A 48 17.50 -3.32 -11.47
#